data_AF-A0A5C7UET2-F1
#
_entry.id   AF-A0A5C7UET2-F1
#
_cell.length_a   1.000
_cell.length_b   1.000
_cell.length_c   1.000
_cell.angle_alpha   90.00
_cell.angle_beta   90.00
_cell.angle_gamma   90.00
#
_symmetry.space_group_name_H-M   'P 1'
#
loop_
_entity.id
_entity.type
_entity.pdbx_description
1 polymer ?
#
loop_
_entity_poly.entity_id
_entity_poly.type
_entity_poly.pdbx_seq_one_letter_code
_entity_poly.pdbx_strand_id
1 'polypeptide(L)'
;MSTLLLPLHLFTLGFLAITIVLADHAAFSWIRGKVAILDEAKVRKYHRNTWIGLIGMIVTGVFLFIPMREYLLTRPQFYIKMAFVVTLIANAFVIGHLQKRATTQSFKDLSFKEKLPLFISGAVSTVAWLGAATTALFLVEEF
;
A
#
# COMPACT_ATOMS: atom_id res chain seq x y z
N MET A 1 -24.02 -7.80 -10.65
CA MET A 1 -23.21 -7.65 -9.42
C MET A 1 -21.77 -7.22 -9.73
N SER A 2 -21.09 -7.87 -10.67
CA SER A 2 -19.78 -7.46 -11.20
C SER A 2 -19.74 -6.05 -11.80
N THR A 3 -20.84 -5.62 -12.44
CA THR A 3 -21.01 -4.29 -13.05
C THR A 3 -20.80 -3.10 -12.10
N LEU A 4 -21.01 -3.28 -10.80
CA LEU A 4 -20.79 -2.23 -9.79
C LEU A 4 -19.53 -2.48 -8.94
N LEU A 5 -19.23 -3.75 -8.66
CA LEU A 5 -18.12 -4.12 -7.77
C LEU A 5 -16.75 -3.84 -8.39
N LEU A 6 -16.55 -4.11 -9.68
CA LEU A 6 -15.27 -3.86 -10.34
C LEU A 6 -14.94 -2.36 -10.40
N PRO A 7 -15.85 -1.47 -10.85
CA PRO A 7 -15.62 -0.03 -10.76
C PRO A 7 -15.34 0.46 -9.34
N LEU A 8 -16.05 -0.06 -8.33
CA LEU A 8 -15.81 0.30 -6.93
C LEU A 8 -14.42 -0.16 -6.45
N HIS A 9 -13.99 -1.36 -6.83
CA HIS A 9 -12.64 -1.87 -6.53
C HIS A 9 -11.56 -1.00 -7.16
N LEU A 10 -11.71 -0.64 -8.44
CA LEU A 10 -10.79 0.24 -9.15
C LEU A 10 -10.79 1.67 -8.61
N PHE A 11 -11.96 2.19 -8.21
CA PHE A 11 -12.06 3.48 -7.55
C PHE A 11 -11.31 3.48 -6.21
N THR A 12 -11.47 2.41 -5.42
CA THR A 12 -10.75 2.23 -4.15
C THR A 12 -9.23 2.14 -4.38
N LEU A 13 -8.80 1.46 -5.44
CA LEU A 13 -7.40 1.41 -5.86
C LEU A 13 -6.88 2.80 -6.25
N GLY A 14 -7.65 3.58 -7.01
CA GLY A 14 -7.30 4.95 -7.39
C GLY A 14 -7.16 5.87 -6.17
N PHE A 15 -8.10 5.78 -5.22
CA PHE A 15 -8.03 6.50 -3.95
C PHE A 15 -6.77 6.15 -3.15
N LEU A 16 -6.40 4.86 -3.10
CA LEU A 16 -5.16 4.40 -2.47
C LEU A 16 -3.92 4.93 -3.17
N ALA A 17 -3.86 4.82 -4.50
CA ALA A 17 -2.73 5.28 -5.30
C ALA A 17 -2.47 6.77 -5.06
N ILE A 18 -3.53 7.59 -5.08
CA ILE A 18 -3.42 9.02 -4.78
C ILE A 18 -2.91 9.24 -3.35
N THR A 19 -3.48 8.53 -2.37
CA THR A 19 -3.06 8.65 -0.96
C THR A 19 -1.58 8.30 -0.78
N ILE A 20 -1.10 7.24 -1.42
CA ILE A 20 0.30 6.80 -1.40
C ILE A 20 1.20 7.85 -2.04
N VAL A 21 0.86 8.36 -3.22
CA VAL A 21 1.64 9.41 -3.91
C VAL A 21 1.78 10.66 -3.04
N LEU A 22 0.69 11.08 -2.38
CA LEU A 22 0.71 12.23 -1.46
C LEU A 22 1.58 11.98 -0.22
N ALA A 23 1.53 10.77 0.33
CA ALA A 23 2.36 10.37 1.47
C ALA A 23 3.85 10.29 1.09
N ASP A 24 4.17 9.69 -0.04
CA ASP A 24 5.54 9.54 -0.56
C ASP A 24 6.14 10.90 -0.92
N HIS A 25 5.36 11.82 -1.49
CA HIS A 25 5.81 13.18 -1.74
C HIS A 25 6.20 13.90 -0.44
N ALA A 26 5.41 13.72 0.63
CA ALA A 26 5.73 14.26 1.95
C ALA A 26 7.00 13.62 2.53
N ALA A 27 7.08 12.29 2.51
CA ALA A 27 8.24 11.53 2.98
C ALA A 27 9.52 11.94 2.23
N PHE A 28 9.47 12.07 0.91
CA PHE A 28 10.60 12.47 0.08
C PHE A 28 11.03 13.92 0.33
N SER A 29 10.09 14.80 0.68
CA SER A 29 10.41 16.17 1.09
C SER A 29 11.17 16.19 2.42
N TRP A 30 10.79 15.34 3.37
CA TRP A 30 11.49 15.17 4.64
C TRP A 30 12.86 14.50 4.48
N ILE A 31 12.97 13.44 3.69
CA ILE A 31 14.24 12.75 3.40
C ILE A 31 15.26 13.69 2.76
N ARG A 32 14.81 14.56 1.84
CA ARG A 32 15.66 15.58 1.21
C ARG A 32 15.99 16.77 2.12
N GLY A 33 15.45 16.82 3.34
CA GLY A 33 15.63 17.93 4.27
C GLY A 33 14.93 19.23 3.86
N LYS A 34 13.98 19.18 2.91
CA LYS A 34 13.16 20.35 2.53
C LYS A 34 12.22 20.78 3.67
N VAL A 35 11.84 19.83 4.50
CA VAL A 35 11.10 20.04 5.75
C VAL A 35 11.84 19.32 6.87
N ALA A 36 11.96 19.97 8.03
CA ALA A 36 12.64 19.38 9.18
C ALA A 36 11.81 18.21 9.75
N ILE A 37 10.53 18.42 9.99
CA ILE A 37 9.59 17.39 10.45
C ILE A 37 8.31 17.42 9.62
N LEU A 38 7.60 16.30 9.60
CA LEU A 38 6.28 16.19 8.97
C LEU A 38 5.19 16.59 9.95
N ASP A 39 4.14 17.20 9.40
CA ASP A 39 2.91 17.49 10.14
C ASP A 39 2.22 16.18 10.57
N GLU A 40 2.08 16.00 11.89
CA GLU A 40 1.56 14.77 12.46
C GLU A 40 0.11 14.50 12.04
N ALA A 41 -0.72 15.55 11.92
CA ALA A 41 -2.10 15.39 11.51
C ALA A 41 -2.21 14.89 10.06
N LYS A 42 -1.36 15.39 9.15
CA LYS A 42 -1.26 14.91 7.76
C LYS A 42 -0.76 13.46 7.71
N VAL A 43 0.29 13.12 8.44
CA VAL A 43 0.83 11.75 8.48
C VAL A 43 -0.24 10.76 8.98
N ARG A 44 -0.92 11.08 10.10
CA ARG A 44 -2.03 10.26 10.60
C ARG A 44 -3.19 10.16 9.62
N LYS A 45 -3.52 11.25 8.92
CA LYS A 45 -4.57 11.25 7.88
C LYS A 45 -4.20 10.31 6.74
N TYR A 46 -2.98 10.40 6.20
CA TYR A 46 -2.53 9.49 5.14
C TYR A 46 -2.53 8.05 5.60
N HIS A 47 -2.00 7.76 6.79
CA HIS A 47 -1.99 6.40 7.32
C HIS A 47 -3.41 5.82 7.49
N ARG A 48 -4.33 6.62 8.04
CA ARG A 48 -5.75 6.23 8.17
C ARG A 48 -6.40 6.02 6.81
N ASN A 49 -6.17 6.90 5.86
CA ASN A 49 -6.69 6.77 4.50
C ASN A 49 -6.15 5.49 3.82
N THR A 50 -4.87 5.17 3.99
CA THR A 50 -4.29 3.92 3.50
C THR A 50 -4.98 2.71 4.12
N TRP A 51 -5.27 2.72 5.42
CA TRP A 51 -6.04 1.64 6.05
C TRP A 51 -7.46 1.51 5.51
N ILE A 52 -8.19 2.63 5.40
CA ILE A 52 -9.55 2.65 4.82
C ILE A 52 -9.52 2.06 3.41
N GLY A 53 -8.56 2.49 2.59
CA GLY A 53 -8.38 2.00 1.24
C GLY A 53 -8.02 0.52 1.19
N LEU A 54 -7.07 0.05 2.00
CA LEU A 54 -6.67 -1.35 2.05
C LEU A 54 -7.83 -2.26 2.46
N ILE A 55 -8.58 -1.88 3.50
CA ILE A 55 -9.78 -2.60 3.93
C ILE A 55 -10.80 -2.61 2.79
N GLY A 56 -11.04 -1.47 2.14
CA GLY A 56 -11.93 -1.38 0.98
C GLY A 56 -11.51 -2.32 -0.16
N MET A 57 -10.21 -2.38 -0.48
CA MET A 57 -9.66 -3.28 -1.50
C MET A 57 -9.84 -4.74 -1.15
N ILE A 58 -9.63 -5.12 0.12
CA ILE A 58 -9.83 -6.49 0.60
C ILE A 58 -11.31 -6.86 0.49
N VAL A 59 -12.21 -6.03 1.02
CA VAL A 59 -13.65 -6.29 1.01
C VAL A 59 -14.17 -6.44 -0.42
N THR A 60 -13.90 -5.45 -1.27
CA THR A 60 -14.33 -5.49 -2.68
C THR A 60 -13.67 -6.63 -3.45
N GLY A 61 -12.39 -6.93 -3.17
CA GLY A 61 -11.66 -8.06 -3.75
C GLY A 61 -12.25 -9.41 -3.37
N VAL A 62 -12.69 -9.60 -2.12
CA VAL A 62 -13.39 -10.81 -1.67
C VAL A 62 -14.71 -10.99 -2.42
N PHE A 63 -15.49 -9.93 -2.60
CA PHE A 63 -16.73 -10.00 -3.38
C PHE A 63 -16.50 -10.32 -4.87
N LEU A 64 -15.39 -9.85 -5.45
CA LEU A 64 -14.97 -10.23 -6.81
C LEU A 64 -14.43 -11.68 -6.87
N PHE A 65 -13.81 -12.16 -5.79
CA PHE A 65 -13.27 -13.51 -5.68
C PHE A 65 -14.36 -14.58 -5.60
N ILE A 66 -15.41 -14.39 -4.80
CA ILE A 66 -16.47 -15.40 -4.54
C ILE A 66 -17.01 -16.07 -5.82
N PRO A 67 -17.42 -15.33 -6.88
CA PRO A 67 -17.95 -15.95 -8.10
C PRO A 67 -16.87 -16.63 -8.95
N MET A 68 -15.60 -16.23 -8.82
CA MET A 68 -14.47 -16.74 -9.62
C MET A 68 -13.55 -17.67 -8.83
N ARG A 69 -13.92 -18.03 -7.59
CA ARG A 69 -13.02 -18.71 -6.65
C ARG A 69 -12.44 -20.02 -7.19
N GLU A 70 -13.26 -20.82 -7.87
CA GLU A 70 -12.85 -22.12 -8.40
C GLU A 70 -11.78 -21.95 -9.46
N TYR A 71 -11.94 -20.97 -10.35
CA TYR A 71 -10.93 -20.60 -11.32
C TYR A 71 -9.67 -20.02 -10.65
N LEU A 72 -9.82 -18.98 -9.81
CA LEU A 72 -8.70 -18.26 -9.22
C LEU A 72 -7.81 -19.14 -8.33
N LEU A 73 -8.39 -20.10 -7.60
CA LEU A 73 -7.65 -21.02 -6.74
C LEU A 73 -6.82 -22.06 -7.52
N THR A 74 -7.04 -22.22 -8.83
CA THR A 74 -6.17 -23.05 -9.69
C THR A 74 -4.95 -22.30 -10.22
N ARG A 75 -4.91 -20.96 -10.05
CA ARG A 75 -3.91 -20.10 -10.68
C ARG A 75 -2.80 -19.72 -9.71
N PRO A 76 -1.53 -20.13 -9.95
CA PRO A 76 -0.39 -19.71 -9.13
C PRO A 76 -0.30 -18.17 -8.98
N GLN A 77 -0.65 -17.44 -10.03
CA GLN A 77 -0.67 -15.97 -10.06
C GLN A 77 -1.55 -15.38 -8.96
N PHE A 78 -2.68 -16.03 -8.64
CA PHE A 78 -3.57 -15.60 -7.57
C PHE A 78 -2.87 -15.68 -6.20
N TYR A 79 -2.19 -16.78 -5.90
CA TYR A 79 -1.47 -16.94 -4.63
C TYR A 79 -0.31 -15.96 -4.50
N ILE A 80 0.44 -15.71 -5.57
CA ILE A 80 1.51 -14.71 -5.59
C ILE A 80 0.93 -13.31 -5.32
N LYS A 81 -0.18 -12.95 -5.98
CA LYS A 81 -0.89 -11.70 -5.71
C LYS A 81 -1.30 -11.59 -4.23
N MET A 82 -1.86 -12.65 -3.67
CA MET A 82 -2.28 -12.67 -2.27
C MET A 82 -1.10 -12.56 -1.29
N ALA A 83 0.05 -13.12 -1.62
CA ALA A 83 1.27 -12.93 -0.83
C ALA A 83 1.67 -11.44 -0.77
N PHE A 84 1.64 -10.74 -1.91
CA PHE A 84 1.87 -9.29 -1.92
C PHE A 84 0.83 -8.49 -1.13
N VAL A 85 -0.45 -8.87 -1.19
CA VAL A 85 -1.50 -8.25 -0.37
C VAL A 85 -1.21 -8.42 1.12
N VAL A 86 -0.82 -9.62 1.55
CA VAL A 86 -0.41 -9.89 2.94
C VAL A 86 0.81 -9.05 3.33
N THR A 87 1.81 -8.96 2.44
CA THR A 87 2.98 -8.10 2.65
C THR A 87 2.59 -6.63 2.84
N LEU A 88 1.66 -6.09 2.03
CA LEU A 88 1.18 -4.72 2.17
C LEU A 88 0.49 -4.48 3.52
N ILE A 89 -0.35 -5.42 3.97
CA ILE A 89 -1.02 -5.34 5.28
C ILE A 89 0.00 -5.35 6.41
N ALA A 90 0.95 -6.29 6.39
CA ALA A 90 2.01 -6.37 7.39
C ALA A 90 2.87 -5.10 7.41
N ASN A 91 3.24 -4.60 6.23
CA ASN A 91 4.02 -3.37 6.11
C ASN A 91 3.26 -2.14 6.60
N ALA A 92 1.93 -2.09 6.44
CA ALA A 92 1.10 -1.02 6.97
C ALA A 92 1.19 -0.94 8.51
N PHE A 93 1.25 -2.06 9.22
CA PHE A 93 1.50 -2.05 10.67
C PHE A 93 2.91 -1.54 11.01
N VAL A 94 3.92 -2.01 10.29
CA VAL A 94 5.33 -1.62 10.50
C VAL A 94 5.52 -0.12 10.30
N ILE A 95 5.09 0.43 9.15
CA ILE A 95 5.21 1.87 8.87
C ILE A 95 4.36 2.70 9.83
N GLY A 96 3.26 2.14 10.34
CA GLY A 96 2.44 2.72 11.40
C GLY A 96 3.25 3.15 12.62
N HIS A 97 4.24 2.33 13.01
CA HIS A 97 5.18 2.63 14.09
C HIS A 97 6.32 3.55 13.62
N LEU A 98 6.96 3.22 12.49
CA LEU A 98 8.17 3.92 12.03
C LEU A 98 7.92 5.40 11.67
N GLN A 99 6.75 5.71 11.10
CA GLN A 99 6.42 7.07 10.65
C GLN A 99 6.41 8.12 11.76
N LYS A 100 6.28 7.71 13.04
CA LYS A 100 6.32 8.63 14.19
C LYS A 100 7.65 9.39 14.29
N ARG A 101 8.74 8.82 13.79
CA ARG A 101 10.04 9.50 13.75
C ARG A 101 10.02 10.71 12.82
N ALA A 102 9.30 10.60 11.70
CA ALA A 102 9.19 11.69 10.74
C ALA A 102 8.43 12.89 11.28
N THR A 103 7.61 12.72 12.33
CA THR A 103 6.84 13.82 12.95
C THR A 103 7.55 14.45 14.15
N THR A 104 8.65 13.86 14.63
CA THR A 104 9.36 14.34 15.84
C THR A 104 10.82 14.69 15.60
N GLN A 105 11.44 14.19 14.53
CA GLN A 105 12.88 14.34 14.28
C GLN A 105 13.16 14.64 12.80
N SER A 106 14.25 15.37 12.54
CA SER A 106 14.71 15.59 11.17
C SER A 106 15.42 14.36 10.62
N PHE A 107 15.26 14.12 9.32
CA PHE A 107 15.88 12.95 8.68
C PHE A 107 17.40 12.94 8.83
N LYS A 108 18.05 14.12 8.79
CA LYS A 108 19.51 14.24 8.96
C LYS A 108 19.98 13.79 10.35
N ASP A 109 19.14 13.94 11.37
CA ASP A 109 19.46 13.66 12.77
C ASP A 109 19.29 12.16 13.10
N LEU A 110 18.63 11.39 12.22
CA LEU A 110 18.46 9.95 12.39
C LEU A 110 19.77 9.19 12.13
N SER A 111 20.04 8.22 13.00
CA SER A 111 21.13 7.26 12.82
C SER A 111 20.84 6.30 11.66
N PHE A 112 21.87 5.63 11.16
CA PHE A 112 21.71 4.65 10.08
C PHE A 112 20.73 3.52 10.45
N LYS A 113 20.75 3.05 11.70
CA LYS A 113 19.84 2.02 12.22
C LYS A 113 18.38 2.48 12.22
N GLU A 114 18.13 3.79 12.26
CA GLU A 114 16.78 4.34 12.23
C GLU A 114 16.30 4.62 10.81
N LYS A 115 17.21 4.98 9.89
CA LYS A 115 16.94 5.19 8.47
C LYS A 115 16.68 3.88 7.72
N LEU A 116 17.47 2.85 7.98
CA LEU A 116 17.39 1.57 7.29
C LEU A 116 15.98 0.95 7.27
N PRO A 117 15.26 0.81 8.40
CA PRO A 117 13.91 0.23 8.39
C PRO A 117 12.89 1.08 7.62
N LEU A 118 13.05 2.41 7.56
CA LEU A 118 12.19 3.27 6.74
C LEU A 118 12.36 2.98 5.25
N PHE A 119 13.61 2.81 4.80
CA PHE A 119 13.89 2.45 3.41
C PHE A 119 13.43 1.04 3.06
N ILE A 120 13.67 0.06 3.93
CA ILE A 120 13.20 -1.31 3.72
C ILE A 120 11.68 -1.33 3.63
N SER A 121 10.97 -0.65 4.53
CA SER A 121 9.52 -0.56 4.50
C SER A 121 9.00 0.07 3.20
N GLY A 122 9.65 1.13 2.71
CA GLY A 122 9.32 1.76 1.42
C GLY A 122 9.56 0.83 0.23
N ALA A 123 10.70 0.13 0.19
CA ALA A 123 11.03 -0.82 -0.86
C ALA A 123 10.06 -2.01 -0.89
N VAL A 124 9.77 -2.60 0.27
CA VAL A 124 8.79 -3.68 0.43
C VAL A 124 7.41 -3.25 -0.06
N SER A 125 6.96 -2.05 0.33
CA SER A 125 5.69 -1.48 -0.16
C SER A 125 5.66 -1.37 -1.68
N THR A 126 6.72 -0.80 -2.27
CA THR A 126 6.81 -0.56 -3.71
C THR A 126 6.76 -1.86 -4.49
N VAL A 127 7.59 -2.84 -4.10
CA VAL A 127 7.62 -4.16 -4.73
C VAL A 127 6.27 -4.86 -4.59
N ALA A 128 5.64 -4.78 -3.42
CA ALA A 128 4.36 -5.44 -3.20
C ALA A 128 3.22 -4.81 -4.01
N TRP A 129 3.16 -3.47 -4.13
CA TRP A 129 2.18 -2.80 -4.98
C TRP A 129 2.36 -3.16 -6.46
N LEU A 130 3.60 -3.05 -6.98
CA LEU A 130 3.90 -3.37 -8.37
C LEU A 130 3.66 -4.85 -8.67
N GLY A 131 4.07 -5.74 -7.76
CA GLY A 131 3.85 -7.18 -7.87
C GLY A 131 2.37 -7.55 -7.87
N ALA A 132 1.57 -7.00 -6.95
CA ALA A 132 0.13 -7.22 -6.90
C ALA A 132 -0.60 -6.71 -8.15
N ALA A 133 -0.20 -5.54 -8.68
CA ALA A 133 -0.75 -5.00 -9.92
C ALA A 133 -0.37 -5.85 -11.13
N THR A 134 0.90 -6.24 -11.24
CA THR A 134 1.42 -7.04 -12.36
C THR A 134 0.76 -8.41 -12.42
N THR A 135 0.72 -9.12 -11.29
CA THR A 135 0.05 -10.43 -11.20
C THR A 135 -1.46 -10.34 -11.44
N ALA A 136 -2.09 -9.21 -11.12
CA ALA A 136 -3.49 -8.98 -11.47
C ALA A 136 -3.71 -8.86 -12.99
N LEU A 137 -2.79 -8.25 -13.74
CA LEU A 137 -2.88 -8.15 -15.20
C LEU A 137 -2.77 -9.54 -15.86
N PHE A 138 -1.82 -10.35 -15.40
CA PHE A 138 -1.65 -11.73 -15.90
C PHE A 138 -2.75 -12.71 -15.47
N LEU A 139 -3.67 -12.32 -14.58
CA LEU A 139 -4.87 -13.09 -14.27
C LEU A 139 -5.99 -12.87 -15.30
N VAL A 140 -5.92 -11.83 -16.12
CA VAL A 140 -6.97 -11.43 -17.07
C VAL A 140 -6.73 -11.99 -18.48
N GLU A 141 -5.49 -12.34 -18.83
CA GLU A 141 -5.08 -12.73 -20.20
C GLU A 141 -5.55 -14.12 -20.68
N GLU A 142 -6.26 -14.91 -19.86
CA GLU A 142 -6.76 -16.24 -20.27
C GLU A 142 -8.27 -16.29 -20.59
N PHE A 143 -8.84 -15.18 -21.08
CA PHE A 143 -10.19 -15.13 -21.66
C PHE A 143 -10.16 -14.63 -23.11
#